data_AF-A0A7R9S842-F1
#
_entry.id   AF-A0A7R9S842-F1
#
_cell.length_a   1.000
_cell.length_b   1.000
_cell.length_c   1.000
_cell.angle_alpha   90.00
_cell.angle_beta   90.00
_cell.angle_gamma   90.00
#
_symmetry.space_group_name_H-M   'P 1'
#
loop_
_entity.id
_entity.type
_entity.pdbx_description
1 polymer ?
#
loop_
_entity_poly.entity_id
_entity_poly.type
_entity_poly.pdbx_seq_one_letter_code
_entity_poly.pdbx_strand_id
1 'polypeptide(L)'
;RPDRDDHVEIWKDNIKKGHRYNFKIERYADALGLPYDYLSFMHYGNSHFSEHGLFTIIPKNRMALFAIGRRRGYFRWSEAAWINKAYKCESYFLKSCTKLNCENGGFVGKDCGCTCPENTKGTLCETITGDLFDEKPSCGGIIRKETEIQTYGVKKCVYQIIAPRCKIPEIKITKA
;
A
#
# COMPACT_ATOMS: atom_id res chain seq x y z
N ARG A 1 12.40 3.48 -0.68
CA ARG A 1 12.14 4.55 0.32
C ARG A 1 12.88 4.23 1.60
N PRO A 2 13.41 5.21 2.33
CA PRO A 2 14.11 5.02 3.60
C PRO A 2 13.23 4.44 4.72
N ASP A 3 11.94 4.80 4.74
CA ASP A 3 10.93 4.35 5.70
C ASP A 3 10.32 2.96 5.38
N ARG A 4 10.85 2.25 4.38
CA ARG A 4 10.22 1.02 3.86
C ARG A 4 10.06 -0.07 4.93
N ASP A 5 11.01 -0.19 5.85
CA ASP A 5 10.95 -1.19 6.92
C ASP A 5 9.91 -0.84 8.02
N ASP A 6 9.31 0.36 7.99
CA ASP A 6 8.16 0.72 8.82
C ASP A 6 6.85 0.14 8.28
N HIS A 7 6.81 -0.21 7.00
CA HIS A 7 5.60 -0.62 6.28
C HIS A 7 5.63 -2.06 5.79
N VAL A 8 6.80 -2.61 5.44
CA VAL A 8 6.93 -3.99 4.96
C VAL A 8 8.11 -4.69 5.62
N GLU A 9 7.98 -6.00 5.77
CA GLU A 9 9.07 -6.90 6.12
C GLU A 9 9.62 -7.56 4.86
N ILE A 10 10.96 -7.67 4.78
CA ILE A 10 11.63 -8.37 3.68
C ILE A 10 12.19 -9.70 4.19
N TRP A 11 11.62 -10.80 3.71
CA TRP A 11 12.05 -12.16 4.06
C TRP A 11 13.20 -12.59 3.14
N LYS A 12 14.42 -12.15 3.48
CA LYS A 12 15.62 -12.27 2.64
C LYS A 12 16.01 -13.71 2.28
N ASP A 13 15.67 -14.67 3.13
CA ASP A 13 15.98 -16.08 2.89
C ASP A 13 15.13 -16.70 1.78
N ASN A 14 13.97 -16.10 1.49
CA ASN A 14 13.09 -16.52 0.40
C ASN A 14 13.46 -15.89 -0.95
N ILE A 15 14.41 -14.94 -0.97
CA ILE A 15 14.83 -14.22 -2.18
C ILE A 15 15.98 -14.97 -2.84
N LYS A 16 15.88 -15.13 -4.18
CA LYS A 16 16.97 -15.65 -5.01
C LYS A 16 18.28 -14.92 -4.71
N LYS A 17 19.35 -15.66 -4.41
CA LYS A 17 20.64 -15.08 -3.95
C LYS A 17 21.13 -13.94 -4.87
N GLY A 18 21.06 -14.14 -6.18
CA GLY A 18 21.46 -13.16 -7.19
C GLY A 18 20.59 -11.91 -7.27
N HIS A 19 19.39 -11.89 -6.69
CA HIS A 19 18.42 -10.80 -6.77
C HIS A 19 18.24 -10.01 -5.47
N ARG A 20 18.97 -10.35 -4.40
CA ARG A 20 18.89 -9.65 -3.10
C ARG A 20 19.19 -8.15 -3.19
N TYR A 21 19.95 -7.72 -4.20
CA TYR A 21 20.26 -6.31 -4.42
C TYR A 21 19.02 -5.45 -4.76
N ASN A 22 17.98 -6.05 -5.36
CA ASN A 22 16.71 -5.36 -5.70
C ASN A 22 15.94 -4.87 -4.46
N PHE A 23 16.31 -5.33 -3.27
CA PHE A 23 15.63 -5.02 -2.01
C PHE A 23 16.41 -4.03 -1.13
N LYS A 24 17.55 -3.51 -1.62
CA LYS A 24 18.31 -2.48 -0.92
C LYS A 24 17.44 -1.22 -0.76
N ILE A 25 17.49 -0.61 0.43
CA ILE A 25 16.92 0.72 0.65
C ILE A 25 17.80 1.73 -0.07
N GLU A 26 17.18 2.55 -0.92
CA GLU A 26 17.76 3.82 -1.32
C GLU A 26 17.61 4.81 -0.17
N ARG A 27 18.74 5.20 0.43
CA ARG A 27 18.79 6.03 1.65
C ARG A 27 18.62 7.51 1.35
N TYR A 28 18.92 7.94 0.13
CA TYR A 28 18.82 9.33 -0.31
C TYR A 28 17.49 9.65 -0.99
N ALA A 29 16.59 8.68 -1.12
CA ALA A 29 15.27 8.89 -1.67
C ALA A 29 14.39 9.69 -0.70
N ASP A 30 13.70 10.71 -1.19
CA ASP A 30 12.77 11.53 -0.42
C ASP A 30 11.31 11.12 -0.70
N ALA A 31 10.52 10.95 0.35
CA ALA A 31 9.09 10.68 0.25
C ALA A 31 8.26 11.96 0.01
N LEU A 32 8.84 13.15 0.16
CA LEU A 32 8.19 14.46 -0.03
C LEU A 32 6.92 14.60 0.83
N GLY A 33 6.97 14.03 2.04
CA GLY A 33 5.87 13.99 3.00
C GLY A 33 4.69 13.11 2.59
N LEU A 34 4.82 12.26 1.57
CA LEU A 34 3.76 11.35 1.13
C LEU A 34 3.78 10.03 1.90
N PRO A 35 2.61 9.48 2.27
CA PRO A 35 2.52 8.21 2.95
C PRO A 35 3.03 7.06 2.07
N TYR A 36 3.36 5.93 2.68
CA TYR A 36 3.75 4.73 1.95
C TYR A 36 2.54 4.10 1.27
N ASP A 37 2.57 4.04 -0.07
CA ASP A 37 1.48 3.47 -0.86
C ASP A 37 1.74 2.00 -1.20
N TYR A 38 1.06 1.10 -0.49
CA TYR A 38 1.07 -0.34 -0.78
C TYR A 38 0.55 -0.67 -2.18
N LEU A 39 -0.36 0.15 -2.71
CA LEU A 39 -0.99 -0.07 -4.01
C LEU A 39 -0.29 0.74 -5.11
N SER A 40 0.90 1.29 -4.81
CA SER A 40 1.69 2.01 -5.78
C SER A 40 1.99 1.10 -6.97
N PHE A 41 1.89 1.68 -8.17
CA PHE A 41 2.29 1.04 -9.42
C PHE A 41 3.75 0.55 -9.39
N MET A 42 4.59 1.24 -8.61
CA MET A 42 6.02 0.94 -8.46
C MET A 42 6.31 -0.12 -7.38
N HIS A 43 5.32 -0.53 -6.60
CA HIS A 43 5.52 -1.49 -5.52
C HIS A 43 5.68 -2.92 -6.06
N TYR A 44 6.62 -3.69 -5.51
CA TYR A 44 6.75 -5.11 -5.84
C TYR A 44 5.66 -5.98 -5.19
N GLY A 45 5.28 -7.07 -5.85
CA GLY A 45 4.37 -8.07 -5.29
C GLY A 45 5.04 -8.92 -4.22
N ASN A 46 4.21 -9.62 -3.45
CA ASN A 46 4.62 -10.41 -2.29
C ASN A 46 5.58 -11.56 -2.61
N SER A 47 5.64 -12.05 -3.86
CA SER A 47 6.51 -13.17 -4.28
C SER A 47 7.55 -12.79 -5.35
N HIS A 48 7.75 -11.50 -5.63
CA HIS A 48 8.76 -11.09 -6.60
C HIS A 48 10.17 -11.54 -6.18
N PHE A 49 10.95 -12.01 -7.15
CA PHE A 49 12.31 -12.55 -6.97
C PHE A 49 12.42 -13.73 -6.00
N SER A 50 11.32 -14.43 -5.75
CA SER A 50 11.29 -15.60 -4.87
C SER A 50 12.04 -16.80 -5.44
N GLU A 51 12.80 -17.51 -4.61
CA GLU A 51 13.48 -18.77 -4.97
C GLU A 51 12.49 -19.90 -5.28
N HIS A 52 11.40 -20.01 -4.51
CA HIS A 52 10.44 -21.13 -4.59
C HIS A 52 8.97 -20.68 -4.58
N GLY A 53 8.67 -19.49 -5.11
CA GLY A 53 7.32 -18.91 -5.06
C GLY A 53 6.83 -18.50 -3.67
N LEU A 54 7.68 -18.68 -2.64
CA LEU A 54 7.51 -18.18 -1.28
C LEU A 54 7.41 -16.66 -1.25
N PHE A 55 6.78 -16.12 -0.21
CA PHE A 55 6.69 -14.68 -0.03
C PHE A 55 8.04 -14.07 0.34
N THR A 56 8.40 -12.98 -0.32
CA THR A 56 9.60 -12.18 -0.11
C THR A 56 9.30 -10.83 0.55
N ILE A 57 8.09 -10.29 0.35
CA ILE A 57 7.63 -9.02 0.93
C ILE A 57 6.33 -9.26 1.69
N ILE A 58 6.33 -8.94 2.99
CA ILE A 58 5.13 -9.04 3.84
C ILE A 58 4.76 -7.64 4.36
N PRO A 59 3.64 -7.04 3.92
CA PRO A 59 3.13 -5.80 4.50
C PRO A 59 2.85 -5.92 5.99
N LYS A 60 3.20 -4.93 6.80
CA LYS A 60 2.81 -4.88 8.22
C LYS A 60 1.29 -4.74 8.36
N ASN A 61 0.66 -3.96 7.48
CA ASN A 61 -0.77 -4.07 7.27
C ASN A 61 -1.05 -5.36 6.47
N ARG A 62 -1.30 -6.47 7.19
CA ARG A 62 -1.48 -7.80 6.58
C ARG A 62 -2.59 -7.84 5.52
N MET A 63 -3.61 -6.98 5.63
CA MET A 63 -4.69 -6.90 4.64
C MET A 63 -4.20 -6.51 3.24
N ALA A 64 -3.07 -5.81 3.14
CA ALA A 64 -2.46 -5.43 1.87
C ALA A 64 -1.62 -6.56 1.21
N LEU A 65 -1.50 -7.75 1.83
CA LEU A 65 -0.61 -8.82 1.37
C LEU A 65 -0.83 -9.23 -0.09
N PHE A 66 -2.10 -9.29 -0.53
CA PHE A 66 -2.45 -9.61 -1.92
C PHE A 66 -2.80 -8.38 -2.77
N ALA A 67 -2.63 -7.19 -2.20
CA ALA A 67 -2.89 -5.90 -2.85
C ALA A 67 -1.60 -5.29 -3.44
N ILE A 68 -0.45 -5.53 -2.79
CA ILE A 68 0.86 -5.11 -3.29
C ILE A 68 1.23 -5.75 -4.64
N GLY A 69 1.96 -5.01 -5.48
CA GLY A 69 2.44 -5.51 -6.77
C GLY A 69 1.43 -5.56 -7.90
N ARG A 70 0.20 -5.07 -7.67
CA ARG A 70 -0.82 -4.97 -8.71
C ARG A 70 -0.49 -3.83 -9.65
N ARG A 71 -0.50 -4.10 -10.95
CA ARG A 71 -0.39 -3.07 -12.00
C ARG A 71 -1.77 -2.81 -12.57
N ARG A 72 -2.42 -1.72 -12.15
CA ARG A 72 -3.76 -1.34 -12.63
C ARG A 72 -3.77 -0.66 -14.00
N GLY A 73 -2.60 -0.35 -14.55
CA GLY A 73 -2.45 0.31 -15.86
C GLY A 73 -2.55 1.83 -15.80
N TYR A 74 -2.67 2.43 -14.62
CA TYR A 74 -2.67 3.88 -14.39
C TYR A 74 -1.94 4.23 -13.10
N PHE A 75 -1.47 5.48 -13.00
CA PHE A 75 -0.89 6.04 -11.77
C PHE A 75 -1.99 6.36 -10.75
N ARG A 76 -1.70 6.10 -9.48
CA ARG A 76 -2.50 6.56 -8.35
C ARG A 76 -2.21 8.03 -8.06
N TRP A 77 -3.04 8.60 -7.20
CA TRP A 77 -2.83 9.95 -6.69
C TRP A 77 -1.43 10.10 -6.06
N SER A 78 -0.93 9.09 -5.34
CA SER A 78 0.36 9.16 -4.65
C SER A 78 1.54 9.35 -5.62
N GLU A 79 1.55 8.67 -6.77
CA GLU A 79 2.59 8.88 -7.79
C GLU A 79 2.47 10.27 -8.43
N ALA A 80 1.25 10.68 -8.79
CA ALA A 80 1.03 12.01 -9.37
C ALA A 80 1.46 13.11 -8.39
N ALA A 81 1.12 12.98 -7.12
CA ALA A 81 1.52 13.90 -6.06
C ALA A 81 3.04 13.92 -5.88
N TRP A 82 3.70 12.75 -5.89
CA TRP A 82 5.16 12.68 -5.73
C TRP A 82 5.87 13.37 -6.90
N ILE A 83 5.45 13.10 -8.13
CA ILE A 83 6.01 13.73 -9.34
C ILE A 83 5.76 15.25 -9.31
N ASN A 84 4.54 15.69 -9.02
CA ASN A 84 4.20 17.12 -8.99
C ASN A 84 5.00 17.87 -7.91
N LYS A 85 5.23 17.26 -6.75
CA LYS A 85 6.09 17.84 -5.71
C LYS A 85 7.56 17.86 -6.14
N ALA A 86 8.08 16.75 -6.67
CA ALA A 86 9.48 16.63 -7.08
C ALA A 86 9.86 17.65 -8.18
N TYR A 87 8.96 17.86 -9.14
CA TYR A 87 9.16 18.78 -10.26
C TYR A 87 8.55 20.18 -10.04
N LYS A 88 8.03 20.47 -8.84
CA LYS A 88 7.42 21.75 -8.46
C LYS A 88 6.28 22.20 -9.38
N CYS A 89 5.54 21.25 -9.96
CA CYS A 89 4.44 21.52 -10.88
C CYS A 89 3.31 22.30 -10.19
N GLU A 90 3.01 21.99 -8.92
CA GLU A 90 1.97 22.68 -8.18
C GLU A 90 2.27 24.19 -8.04
N SER A 91 3.52 24.55 -7.77
CA SER A 91 3.94 25.96 -7.72
C SER A 91 3.81 26.67 -9.07
N TYR A 92 3.94 25.94 -10.18
CA TYR A 92 3.69 26.47 -11.51
C TYR A 92 2.19 26.73 -11.71
N PHE A 93 1.33 25.75 -11.40
CA PHE A 93 -0.12 25.91 -11.55
C PHE A 93 -0.70 26.97 -10.61
N LEU A 94 -0.23 27.07 -9.36
CA LEU A 94 -0.66 28.11 -8.42
C LEU A 94 -0.32 29.55 -8.87
N LYS A 95 0.63 29.72 -9.79
CA LYS A 95 0.92 31.04 -10.41
C LYS A 95 0.03 31.34 -11.60
N SER A 96 -0.38 30.31 -12.35
CA SER A 96 -1.19 30.44 -13.55
C SER A 96 -2.70 30.37 -13.28
N CYS A 97 -3.10 29.79 -12.15
CA CYS A 97 -4.48 29.58 -11.74
C CYS A 97 -4.84 30.44 -10.53
N THR A 98 -6.14 30.63 -10.30
CA THR A 98 -6.64 31.13 -9.01
C THR A 98 -6.18 30.18 -7.90
N LYS A 99 -5.64 30.74 -6.81
CA LYS A 99 -5.19 29.96 -5.67
C LYS A 99 -6.37 29.19 -5.05
N LEU A 100 -6.34 27.87 -5.19
CA LEU A 100 -7.26 26.95 -4.52
C LEU A 100 -6.57 26.34 -3.30
N ASN A 101 -7.31 26.20 -2.21
CA ASN A 101 -6.84 25.50 -1.02
C ASN A 101 -7.39 24.06 -1.06
N CYS A 102 -6.68 23.17 -1.75
CA CYS A 102 -7.04 21.76 -1.76
C CYS A 102 -6.76 21.13 -0.39
N GLU A 103 -7.73 20.41 0.16
CA GLU A 103 -7.69 19.78 1.46
C GLU A 103 -7.27 18.31 1.39
N ASN A 104 -6.99 17.69 2.55
CA ASN A 104 -6.77 16.25 2.70
C ASN A 104 -5.69 15.63 1.79
N GLY A 105 -4.72 16.43 1.34
CA GLY A 105 -3.65 16.01 0.42
C GLY A 105 -3.94 16.28 -1.06
N GLY A 106 -5.08 16.87 -1.40
CA GLY A 106 -5.30 17.38 -2.75
C GLY A 106 -4.23 18.39 -3.18
N PHE A 107 -3.97 18.48 -4.48
CA PHE A 107 -3.06 19.48 -5.06
C PHE A 107 -3.68 20.09 -6.33
N VAL A 108 -3.26 21.31 -6.69
CA VAL A 108 -3.77 21.98 -7.89
C VAL A 108 -3.18 21.36 -9.17
N GLY A 109 -4.06 20.94 -10.07
CA GLY A 109 -3.71 20.34 -11.35
C GLY A 109 -3.62 21.34 -12.51
N LYS A 110 -3.30 20.81 -13.70
CA LYS A 110 -3.17 21.60 -14.94
C LYS A 110 -4.46 22.30 -15.38
N ASP A 111 -5.60 21.76 -14.95
CA ASP A 111 -6.95 22.22 -15.25
C ASP A 111 -7.43 23.29 -14.26
N CYS A 112 -6.54 23.77 -13.38
CA CYS A 112 -6.84 24.69 -12.30
C CYS A 112 -7.88 24.15 -11.30
N GLY A 113 -8.08 22.83 -11.24
CA GLY A 113 -8.89 22.14 -10.23
C GLY A 113 -8.03 21.38 -9.22
N CYS A 114 -8.64 20.94 -8.11
CA CYS A 114 -7.97 20.06 -7.16
C CYS A 114 -7.97 18.62 -7.67
N THR A 115 -6.79 18.01 -7.74
CA THR A 115 -6.62 16.57 -7.93
C THR A 115 -6.63 15.90 -6.57
N CYS A 116 -7.67 15.11 -6.31
CA CYS A 116 -7.93 14.52 -5.00
C CYS A 116 -7.30 13.13 -4.83
N PRO A 117 -6.80 12.79 -3.63
CA PRO A 117 -6.55 11.42 -3.22
C PRO A 117 -7.79 10.54 -3.42
N GLU A 118 -7.60 9.25 -3.71
CA GLU A 118 -8.72 8.35 -4.04
C GLU A 118 -9.73 8.17 -2.91
N ASN A 119 -9.34 8.47 -1.67
CA ASN A 119 -10.22 8.42 -0.51
C ASN A 119 -10.86 9.75 -0.14
N THR A 120 -10.84 10.73 -1.05
CA THR A 120 -11.43 12.04 -0.84
C THR A 120 -12.27 12.45 -2.06
N LYS A 121 -13.28 13.30 -1.82
CA LYS A 121 -14.17 13.85 -2.85
C LYS A 121 -14.50 15.31 -2.55
N GLY A 122 -15.13 15.95 -3.53
CA GLY A 122 -15.47 17.37 -3.48
C GLY A 122 -14.58 18.18 -4.41
N THR A 123 -14.91 19.45 -4.60
CA THR A 123 -14.14 20.35 -5.49
C THR A 123 -12.82 20.76 -4.87
N LEU A 124 -12.70 20.70 -3.54
CA LEU A 124 -11.49 20.99 -2.77
C LEU A 124 -10.95 19.74 -2.06
N CYS A 125 -11.47 18.55 -2.37
CA CYS A 125 -11.13 17.30 -1.68
C CYS A 125 -11.50 17.31 -0.18
N GLU A 126 -12.49 18.10 0.19
CA GLU A 126 -12.91 18.37 1.57
C GLU A 126 -13.57 17.17 2.26
N THR A 127 -14.17 16.25 1.48
CA THR A 127 -14.91 15.11 2.02
C THR A 127 -14.05 13.85 2.02
N ILE A 128 -13.76 13.29 3.19
CA ILE A 128 -13.11 11.97 3.31
C ILE A 128 -14.15 10.87 3.09
N THR A 129 -13.89 9.97 2.15
CA THR A 129 -14.79 8.87 1.77
C THR A 129 -14.32 7.49 2.22
N GLY A 130 -13.14 7.38 2.83
CA GLY A 130 -12.62 6.13 3.34
C GLY A 130 -11.12 6.16 3.58
N ASP A 131 -10.49 4.99 3.56
CA ASP A 131 -9.05 4.85 3.69
C ASP A 131 -8.35 4.90 2.33
N LEU A 132 -7.19 5.57 2.27
CA LEU A 132 -6.35 5.68 1.06
C LEU A 132 -5.90 4.31 0.51
N PHE A 133 -5.96 3.28 1.35
CA PHE A 133 -5.51 1.92 1.04
C PHE A 133 -6.62 0.88 1.17
N ASP A 134 -7.89 1.26 0.97
CA ASP A 134 -9.06 0.38 1.16
C ASP A 134 -9.22 -0.71 0.06
N GLU A 135 -8.14 -1.38 -0.33
CA GLU A 135 -8.23 -2.63 -1.09
C GLU A 135 -8.23 -3.80 -0.11
N LYS A 136 -9.43 -4.31 0.16
CA LYS A 136 -9.64 -5.47 1.03
C LYS A 136 -9.46 -6.77 0.25
N PRO A 137 -8.89 -7.82 0.86
CA PRO A 137 -8.87 -9.15 0.28
C PRO A 137 -10.31 -9.66 0.09
N SER A 138 -10.52 -10.54 -0.90
CA SER A 138 -11.86 -11.06 -1.25
C SER A 138 -12.49 -11.93 -0.16
N CYS A 139 -11.68 -12.40 0.78
CA CYS A 139 -12.06 -13.16 1.95
C CYS A 139 -10.99 -12.98 3.04
N GLY A 140 -11.38 -13.22 4.29
CA GLY A 140 -10.49 -13.01 5.42
C GLY A 140 -11.10 -12.11 6.48
N GLY A 141 -10.25 -11.57 7.34
CA GLY A 141 -10.64 -10.67 8.41
C GLY A 141 -9.78 -10.80 9.66
N ILE A 142 -10.13 -10.03 10.68
CA ILE A 142 -9.46 -10.06 11.97
C ILE A 142 -10.19 -11.04 12.89
N ILE A 143 -9.46 -12.06 13.37
CA ILE A 143 -9.98 -13.06 14.29
C ILE A 143 -9.45 -12.76 15.69
N ARG A 144 -10.37 -12.53 16.63
CA ARG A 144 -10.06 -12.20 18.04
C ARG A 144 -10.53 -13.25 19.03
N LYS A 145 -11.25 -14.26 18.56
CA LYS A 145 -11.83 -15.35 19.34
C LYS A 145 -11.57 -16.66 18.61
N GLU A 146 -11.66 -17.76 19.34
CA GLU A 146 -11.62 -19.10 18.74
C GLU A 146 -12.67 -19.22 17.64
N THR A 147 -12.28 -19.72 16.48
CA THR A 147 -13.12 -19.77 15.29
C THR A 147 -12.59 -20.86 14.36
N GLU A 148 -13.50 -21.65 13.81
CA GLU A 148 -13.20 -22.56 12.71
C GLU A 148 -13.32 -21.82 11.38
N ILE A 149 -12.28 -21.88 10.55
CA ILE A 149 -12.22 -21.20 9.26
C ILE A 149 -12.33 -22.25 8.17
N GLN A 150 -13.42 -22.19 7.39
CA GLN A 150 -13.59 -23.02 6.20
C GLN A 150 -13.52 -22.14 4.95
N THR A 151 -12.59 -22.46 4.04
CA THR A 151 -12.46 -21.77 2.75
C THR A 151 -12.74 -22.75 1.61
N TYR A 152 -13.77 -22.46 0.80
CA TYR A 152 -14.12 -23.28 -0.35
C TYR A 152 -13.53 -22.72 -1.65
N GLY A 153 -12.95 -23.60 -2.46
CA GLY A 153 -12.34 -23.27 -3.75
C GLY A 153 -10.98 -22.56 -3.64
N VAL A 154 -10.44 -22.16 -4.80
CA VAL A 154 -9.15 -21.46 -4.86
C VAL A 154 -9.36 -19.97 -4.60
N LYS A 155 -9.10 -19.53 -3.36
CA LYS A 155 -9.21 -18.12 -2.95
C LYS A 155 -7.93 -17.64 -2.27
N LYS A 156 -7.63 -16.34 -2.44
CA LYS A 156 -6.55 -15.65 -1.71
C LYS A 156 -7.16 -14.91 -0.52
N CYS A 157 -7.22 -15.57 0.64
CA CYS A 157 -7.75 -15.00 1.87
C CYS A 157 -6.64 -14.53 2.81
N VAL A 158 -6.90 -13.48 3.60
CA VAL A 158 -5.99 -13.03 4.66
C VAL A 158 -6.71 -13.04 6.01
N TYR A 159 -6.25 -13.88 6.93
CA TYR A 159 -6.75 -13.90 8.31
C TYR A 159 -5.69 -13.36 9.25
N GLN A 160 -6.02 -12.29 9.97
CA GLN A 160 -5.17 -11.74 11.01
C GLN A 160 -5.66 -12.21 12.38
N ILE A 161 -4.94 -13.17 12.96
CA ILE A 161 -5.28 -13.73 14.27
C ILE A 161 -4.63 -12.87 15.34
N ILE A 162 -5.45 -12.30 16.23
CA ILE A 162 -5.01 -11.46 17.34
C ILE A 162 -5.41 -12.13 18.65
N ALA A 163 -4.42 -12.70 19.33
CA ALA A 163 -4.60 -13.25 20.66
C ALA A 163 -4.60 -12.14 21.73
N PRO A 164 -5.28 -12.36 22.87
CA PRO A 164 -5.15 -11.50 24.04
C PRO A 164 -3.69 -11.37 24.48
N ARG A 165 -3.38 -10.31 25.25
CA ARG A 165 -2.04 -10.09 25.79
C ARG A 165 -1.56 -11.33 26.55
N CYS A 166 -0.31 -11.72 26.30
CA CYS A 166 0.34 -12.90 26.89
C CYS A 166 -0.28 -14.26 26.53
N LYS A 167 -1.09 -14.35 25.46
CA LYS A 167 -1.54 -15.64 24.89
C LYS A 167 -0.95 -15.85 23.51
N ILE A 168 -0.62 -17.11 23.20
CA ILE A 168 -0.17 -17.53 21.87
C ILE A 168 -1.37 -18.21 21.18
N PRO A 169 -1.74 -17.80 19.96
CA PRO A 169 -2.80 -18.48 19.23
C PRO A 169 -2.32 -19.87 18.79
N GLU A 170 -3.14 -20.89 19.03
CA GLU A 170 -2.93 -22.23 18.48
C GLU A 170 -3.70 -22.35 17.15
N ILE A 171 -3.04 -22.86 16.11
CA ILE A 171 -3.64 -23.03 14.79
C ILE A 171 -3.56 -24.51 14.44
N LYS A 172 -4.73 -25.15 14.32
CA LYS A 172 -4.86 -26.52 13.84
C LYS A 172 -5.35 -26.50 12.40
N ILE A 173 -4.49 -26.95 11.48
CA ILE A 173 -4.86 -27.08 10.06
C ILE A 173 -5.38 -28.49 9.86
N THR A 174 -6.69 -28.63 9.68
CA THR A 174 -7.32 -29.89 9.27
C THR A 174 -7.42 -29.92 7.75
N LYS A 175 -6.88 -30.97 7.14
CA LYS A 175 -7.05 -31.19 5.70
C LYS A 175 -8.48 -31.68 5.47
N ALA A 176 -9.23 -30.97 4.63
CA ALA A 176 -10.50 -31.46 4.09
C ALA A 176 -10.23 -32.49 3.00
#